data_AF-A0A7K2BX57-F1
#
_entry.id   AF-A0A7K2BX57-F1
#
_cell.length_a   1.000
_cell.length_b   1.000
_cell.length_c   1.000
_cell.angle_alpha   90.00
_cell.angle_beta   90.00
_cell.angle_gamma   90.00
#
_symmetry.space_group_name_H-M   'P 1'
#
loop_
_entity.id
_entity.type
_entity.pdbx_description
1 polymer ?
#
loop_
_entity_poly.entity_id
_entity_poly.type
_entity_poly.pdbx_seq_one_letter_code
_entity_poly.pdbx_strand_id
1 'polypeptide(L)' 'YFPFTEPSAEFDISRPDGSWLELGGCGMVHPNVLSNCGIDPEEWQGFAFGFGIDRLAVMRHEIDDIREFVNNDVRFLSQF' A
#
# COMPACT_ATOMS: atom_id res chain seq x y z
N TYR A 1 3.52 1.06 -12.57
CA TYR A 1 4.54 0.05 -12.98
C TYR A 1 5.47 -0.16 -11.81
N PHE A 2 5.71 -1.42 -11.43
CA PHE A 2 6.65 -1.76 -10.37
C PHE A 2 7.65 -2.80 -10.91
N PRO A 3 8.97 -2.59 -10.80
CA PRO A 3 9.96 -3.46 -11.44
C PRO A 3 10.03 -4.88 -10.86
N PHE A 4 9.39 -5.12 -9.72
CA PHE A 4 9.34 -6.40 -9.02
C PHE A 4 8.02 -7.18 -9.22
N THR A 5 7.09 -6.66 -10.02
CA THR A 5 5.84 -7.34 -10.38
C THR A 5 5.49 -7.20 -11.87
N GLU A 6 4.99 -8.26 -12.50
CA GLU A 6 4.48 -8.24 -13.88
C GLU A 6 3.42 -9.36 -14.09
N PRO A 7 2.17 -9.04 -14.45
CA PRO A 7 1.61 -7.70 -14.61
C PRO A 7 1.49 -6.94 -13.28
N SER A 8 1.60 -5.62 -13.36
CA SER A 8 1.41 -4.67 -12.25
C SER A 8 0.05 -3.96 -12.35
N ALA A 9 -0.52 -3.60 -11.21
CA ALA A 9 -1.74 -2.79 -11.08
C ALA A 9 -1.69 -1.85 -9.88
N GLU A 10 -2.60 -0.86 -9.84
CA GLU A 10 -2.81 0.06 -8.71
C GLU A 10 -4.23 -0.12 -8.18
N PHE A 11 -4.41 0.10 -6.87
CA PHE A 11 -5.70 0.07 -6.20
C PHE A 11 -6.17 1.48 -5.89
N ASP A 12 -7.25 1.89 -6.53
CA ASP A 12 -7.88 3.19 -6.30
C ASP A 12 -9.25 3.04 -5.63
N ILE A 13 -9.61 4.04 -4.83
CA ILE A 13 -10.99 4.17 -4.32
C ILE A 13 -11.63 5.44 -4.84
N SER A 14 -12.93 5.34 -5.15
CA SER A 14 -13.72 6.51 -5.52
C SER A 14 -14.12 7.27 -4.26
N ARG A 15 -14.04 8.60 -4.36
CA ARG A 15 -14.48 9.53 -3.33
C ARG A 15 -15.88 10.07 -3.65
N PRO A 16 -16.61 10.61 -2.65
CA PRO A 16 -17.94 11.18 -2.88
C PRO A 16 -17.99 12.33 -3.92
N ASP A 17 -16.86 13.01 -4.15
CA ASP A 17 -16.71 14.07 -5.16
C ASP A 17 -16.46 13.53 -6.58
N GLY A 18 -16.43 12.21 -6.76
CA GLY A 18 -16.17 11.55 -8.03
C GLY A 18 -14.69 11.45 -8.41
N SER A 19 -13.77 11.93 -7.56
CA SER A 19 -12.34 11.76 -7.76
C SER A 19 -11.88 10.35 -7.35
N TRP A 20 -10.79 9.88 -7.96
CA TRP A 20 -10.12 8.64 -7.58
C TRP A 20 -8.92 8.93 -6.70
N LEU A 21 -8.72 8.06 -5.72
CA LEU A 21 -7.58 8.13 -4.82
C LEU A 21 -6.83 6.81 -4.81
N GLU A 22 -5.56 6.86 -5.20
CA GLU A 22 -4.63 5.75 -5.04
C GLU A 22 -4.47 5.37 -3.57
N LEU A 23 -4.60 4.08 -3.27
CA LEU A 23 -4.31 3.51 -1.95
C LEU A 23 -3.00 2.72 -1.93
N GLY A 24 -2.61 2.13 -3.06
CA GLY A 24 -1.39 1.36 -3.15
C GLY A 24 -1.23 0.58 -4.45
N GLY A 25 -0.08 -0.07 -4.60
CA GLY A 25 0.26 -0.88 -5.75
C GLY A 25 0.17 -2.38 -5.48
N CYS A 26 0.00 -3.16 -6.55
CA CYS A 26 0.10 -4.61 -6.49
C CYS A 26 0.52 -5.24 -7.81
N GLY A 27 0.72 -6.55 -7.80
CA GLY A 27 0.92 -7.32 -9.02
C GLY A 27 1.42 -8.73 -8.75
N MET A 28 1.51 -9.50 -9.83
CA MET A 28 2.13 -10.83 -9.79
C MET A 28 3.63 -10.67 -9.64
N VAL A 29 4.26 -11.37 -8.70
CA VAL A 29 5.70 -11.26 -8.44
C VAL A 29 6.48 -11.64 -9.69
N HIS A 30 7.40 -10.77 -10.13
CA HIS A 30 8.16 -10.98 -11.34
C HIS A 30 9.06 -12.24 -11.20
N PRO A 31 9.16 -13.12 -12.21
CA PRO A 31 9.96 -14.36 -12.14
C PRO A 31 11.39 -14.17 -11.62
N ASN A 32 12.10 -13.14 -12.11
CA ASN A 32 13.44 -12.78 -11.61
C ASN A 32 13.50 -12.56 -10.09
N VAL A 33 12.45 -12.03 -9.46
CA VAL A 33 12.40 -11.85 -7.99
C VAL A 33 12.30 -13.20 -7.29
N LEU A 34 11.45 -14.12 -7.80
CA LEU A 34 11.34 -15.48 -7.26
C LEU A 34 12.67 -16.23 -7.41
N SER A 35 13.27 -16.20 -8.61
CA SER A 35 14.56 -16.85 -8.88
C SER A 35 15.69 -16.31 -7.99
N ASN A 36 15.75 -15.00 -7.75
CA ASN A 36 16.73 -14.39 -6.86
C ASN A 36 16.56 -14.80 -5.39
N CYS A 37 15.38 -15.28 -5.00
CA CYS A 37 15.08 -15.83 -3.68
C CYS A 37 15.23 -17.37 -3.62
N GLY A 38 15.69 -18.01 -4.71
CA GLY A 38 15.82 -19.47 -4.78
C GLY A 38 14.49 -20.22 -4.96
N ILE A 39 13.46 -19.54 -5.47
CA ILE A 39 12.14 -20.10 -5.75
C ILE A 39 11.99 -20.27 -7.26
N ASP A 40 11.65 -21.48 -7.73
CA ASP A 40 11.43 -21.77 -9.15
C ASP A 40 10.11 -21.15 -9.65
N PRO A 41 10.13 -20.18 -10.57
CA PRO A 41 8.92 -19.52 -11.08
C PRO A 41 8.05 -20.40 -12.00
N GLU A 42 8.56 -21.53 -12.49
CA GLU A 42 7.76 -22.49 -13.27
C GLU A 42 6.92 -23.41 -12.35
N GLU A 43 7.33 -23.58 -11.10
CA GLU A 43 6.57 -24.34 -10.09
C GLU A 43 5.71 -23.41 -9.21
N TRP A 44 6.21 -22.23 -8.87
CA TRP A 44 5.58 -21.32 -7.90
C TRP A 44 5.28 -19.94 -8.50
N GLN A 45 4.12 -19.40 -8.12
CA GLN A 45 3.71 -18.04 -8.43
C GLN A 45 3.38 -17.28 -7.14
N GLY A 46 3.46 -15.96 -7.19
CA GLY A 46 3.17 -15.09 -6.06
C GLY A 46 2.46 -13.82 -6.49
N PHE A 47 1.74 -13.22 -5.56
CA PHE A 47 1.15 -11.89 -5.69
C PHE A 47 1.64 -11.04 -4.52
N ALA A 48 1.99 -9.78 -4.79
CA ALA A 48 2.43 -8.83 -3.80
C ALA A 48 1.60 -7.54 -3.90
N PHE A 49 1.43 -6.88 -2.76
CA PHE A 49 0.76 -5.59 -2.65
C PHE A 49 1.41 -4.74 -1.57
N GLY A 50 1.22 -3.42 -1.66
CA GLY A 50 1.69 -2.48 -0.65
C GLY A 50 0.84 -1.23 -0.62
N PHE A 51 0.48 -0.78 0.58
CA PHE A 51 -0.27 0.45 0.83
C PHE A 51 0.29 1.18 2.05
N GLY A 52 0.14 2.51 2.05
CA GLY A 52 0.57 3.36 3.16
C GLY A 52 -0.42 3.31 4.32
N ILE A 53 -0.01 2.74 5.46
CA ILE A 53 -0.85 2.61 6.66
C ILE A 53 -1.29 4.00 7.17
N ASP A 54 -0.38 4.98 7.14
CA ASP A 54 -0.65 6.36 7.57
C ASP A 54 -1.81 6.99 6.77
N ARG A 55 -1.85 6.76 5.46
CA ARG A 55 -2.92 7.27 4.60
C ARG A 55 -4.26 6.65 4.95
N LEU A 56 -4.28 5.33 5.18
CA LEU A 56 -5.49 4.62 5.58
C LEU A 56 -5.98 5.12 6.95
N ALA A 57 -5.07 5.35 7.91
CA ALA A 57 -5.40 5.87 9.22
C ALA A 57 -5.95 7.31 9.14
N VAL A 58 -5.30 8.20 8.37
CA VAL A 58 -5.79 9.56 8.10
C VAL A 58 -7.23 9.55 7.60
N MET A 59 -7.52 8.69 6.62
CA MET A 59 -8.86 8.60 6.06
C MET A 59 -9.87 7.96 7.02
N ARG A 60 -9.46 6.93 7.77
CA ARG A 60 -10.34 6.19 8.68
C ARG A 60 -10.75 7.01 9.90
N HIS A 61 -9.85 7.86 10.37
CA HIS A 61 -9.99 8.66 11.58
C HIS A 61 -10.20 10.15 11.32
N GLU A 62 -10.31 10.55 10.05
CA GLU A 62 -10.52 11.94 9.63
C GLU A 62 -9.46 12.89 10.22
N ILE A 63 -8.21 12.45 10.22
CA ILE A 63 -7.09 13.23 10.77
C ILE A 63 -6.67 14.28 9.73
N ASP A 64 -6.65 15.55 10.13
CA ASP A 64 -6.34 16.67 9.24
C ASP A 64 -4.87 16.71 8.79
N ASP A 65 -3.94 16.24 9.63
CA ASP A 65 -2.50 16.33 9.39
C ASP A 65 -1.77 15.03 9.73
N ILE A 66 -1.15 14.41 8.72
CA ILE A 66 -0.37 13.18 8.85
C ILE A 66 0.83 13.31 9.81
N ARG A 67 1.32 14.54 10.04
CA ARG A 67 2.45 14.79 10.94
C ARG A 67 2.13 14.48 12.40
N GLU A 68 0.86 14.43 12.77
CA GLU A 68 0.46 14.07 14.13
C GLU A 68 0.92 12.65 14.52
N PHE A 69 1.09 11.74 13.55
CA PHE A 69 1.63 10.40 13.82
C PHE A 69 3.08 10.39 14.28
N VAL A 70 3.87 11.41 13.95
CA VAL A 70 5.30 11.49 14.34
C VAL A 70 5.58 12.51 15.43
N ASN A 71 4.62 13.40 15.74
CA ASN A 71 4.73 14.39 16.81
C ASN A 71 4.73 13.73 18.21
N ASN A 72 4.15 12.54 18.35
CA ASN A 72 4.03 11.81 19.63
C ASN A 72 3.33 12.61 20.74
N ASP A 73 2.36 13.46 20.40
CA ASP A 73 1.58 14.21 21.38
C ASP A 73 0.62 13.27 22.12
N VAL A 74 0.78 13.18 23.45
CA VAL A 74 -0.05 12.32 24.30
C VAL A 74 -1.55 12.66 24.17
N ARG A 75 -1.89 13.93 23.94
CA ARG A 75 -3.28 14.39 23.77
C ARG A 75 -3.88 13.89 22.46
N PHE A 76 -3.06 13.76 21.42
CA PHE A 76 -3.47 13.14 20.15
C PHE A 76 -3.63 11.64 20.34
N LEU A 77 -2.62 10.98 20.91
CA LEU A 77 -2.61 9.52 21.09
C LEU A 77 -3.77 9.03 21.99
N SER A 78 -4.21 9.82 22.97
CA SER A 78 -5.32 9.45 23.86
C SER A 78 -6.72 9.47 23.23
N GLN A 79 -6.85 9.91 21.97
CA GLN A 79 -8.13 9.96 21.25
C GLN A 79 -8.54 8.62 20.62
N PHE A 80 -7.60 7.67 20.55
CA PHE A 80 -7.74 6.35 19.93
C PHE A 80 -7.60 5.25 20.98
#